data_AF-A0A9E3JYZ3-F1
#
_entry.id   AF-A0A9E3JYZ3-F1
#
_cell.length_a   1.000
_cell.length_b   1.000
_cell.length_c   1.000
_cell.angle_alpha   90.00
_cell.angle_beta   90.00
_cell.angle_gamma   90.00
#
_symmetry.space_group_name_H-M   'P 1'
#
loop_
_entity.id
_entity.type
_entity.pdbx_description
1 polymer ?
#
loop_
_entity_poly.entity_id
_entity_poly.type
_entity_poly.pdbx_seq_one_letter_code
_entity_poly.pdbx_strand_id
1 'polypeptide(L)'
;MAFDVYLQIDGIKGESQDDKHKDWIEVTGVHWGVFQPRSATSSTAGGHTAERAELDDISFTKLVAQTCAMGKIIPKAKFEFFRADGDGSRVKYFDIELENVLIGM
;
A
#
# COMPACT_ATOMS: atom_id res chain seq x y z
N MET A 1 -9.36 18.14 6.04
CA MET A 1 -10.14 16.91 5.79
C MET A 1 -9.28 15.77 6.33
N ALA A 2 -9.72 15.09 7.39
CA ALA A 2 -8.98 13.96 7.93
C ALA A 2 -9.20 12.74 7.02
N PHE A 3 -8.15 11.96 6.80
CA PHE A 3 -8.20 10.68 6.10
C PHE A 3 -7.69 9.62 7.07
N ASP A 4 -8.36 8.47 7.10
CA ASP A 4 -7.95 7.34 7.94
C ASP A 4 -7.38 6.25 7.02
N VAL A 5 -6.22 5.73 7.36
CA VAL A 5 -5.61 4.61 6.64
C VAL A 5 -5.28 3.50 7.62
N TYR A 6 -5.72 2.29 7.28
CA TYR A 6 -5.48 1.09 8.07
C TYR A 6 -4.70 0.08 7.24
N LEU A 7 -3.74 -0.58 7.89
CA LEU A 7 -2.90 -1.62 7.31
C LEU A 7 -3.05 -2.92 8.10
N GLN A 8 -3.46 -3.98 7.41
CA GLN A 8 -3.40 -5.35 7.90
C GLN A 8 -2.19 -6.04 7.30
N ILE A 9 -1.44 -6.76 8.14
CA ILE A 9 -0.36 -7.63 7.69
C ILE A 9 -0.55 -8.99 8.36
N ASP A 10 -0.56 -10.07 7.57
CA ASP A 10 -0.77 -11.41 8.12
C ASP A 10 0.30 -11.76 9.17
N GLY A 11 -0.15 -12.05 10.39
CA GLY A 11 0.71 -12.41 11.52
C GLY A 11 1.34 -11.23 12.26
N ILE A 12 1.03 -9.97 11.89
CA ILE A 12 1.45 -8.78 12.64
C ILE A 12 0.20 -8.06 13.14
N LYS A 13 0.11 -7.86 14.45
CA LYS A 13 -0.94 -7.04 15.07
C LYS A 13 -0.47 -5.61 15.22
N GLY A 14 -1.34 -4.67 14.89
CA GLY A 14 -1.20 -3.25 15.22
C GLY A 14 -1.93 -2.88 16.51
N GLU A 15 -2.11 -1.57 16.70
CA GLU A 15 -2.69 -0.98 17.92
C GLU A 15 -4.06 -0.33 17.71
N SER A 16 -4.64 -0.44 16.51
CA SER A 16 -5.91 0.22 16.25
C SER A 16 -7.02 -0.32 17.14
N GLN A 17 -7.78 0.60 17.72
CA GLN A 17 -8.97 0.34 18.52
C GLN A 17 -10.27 0.59 17.74
N ASP A 18 -10.18 0.89 16.44
CA ASP A 18 -11.35 1.07 15.59
C ASP A 18 -12.16 -0.22 15.52
N ASP A 19 -13.48 -0.14 15.74
CA ASP A 19 -14.36 -1.31 15.78
C ASP A 19 -14.31 -2.15 14.50
N LYS A 20 -14.05 -1.51 13.35
CA LYS A 20 -14.00 -2.17 12.04
C LYS A 20 -12.58 -2.58 11.63
N HIS A 21 -11.55 -2.09 12.31
CA HIS A 21 -10.12 -2.36 12.03
C HIS A 21 -9.35 -2.71 13.29
N LYS A 22 -9.98 -3.45 14.21
CA LYS A 22 -9.36 -3.81 15.48
C LYS A 22 -8.10 -4.64 15.28
N ASP A 23 -7.03 -4.30 15.99
CA ASP A 23 -5.69 -4.90 15.87
C ASP A 23 -5.00 -4.63 14.52
N TRP A 24 -5.50 -3.70 13.69
CA TRP A 24 -4.80 -3.24 12.49
C TRP A 24 -3.80 -2.14 12.84
N ILE A 25 -2.89 -1.84 11.91
CA ILE A 25 -1.91 -0.77 12.05
C ILE A 25 -2.54 0.53 11.53
N GLU A 26 -2.53 1.59 12.33
CA GLU A 26 -2.93 2.92 11.88
C GLU A 26 -1.77 3.59 11.16
N VAL A 27 -2.03 4.09 9.95
CA VAL A 27 -1.00 4.64 9.06
C VAL A 27 -1.33 6.10 8.78
N THR A 28 -0.35 6.98 8.98
CA THR A 28 -0.52 8.44 8.80
C THR A 28 -0.27 8.91 7.36
N GLY A 29 0.36 8.08 6.54
CA GLY A 29 0.68 8.38 5.15
C GLY A 29 1.22 7.16 4.42
N VAL A 30 0.85 7.04 3.15
CA VAL A 30 1.29 5.97 2.25
C VAL A 30 1.76 6.61 0.96
N HIS A 31 2.92 6.18 0.47
CA HIS A 31 3.43 6.54 -0.84
C HIS A 31 3.55 5.29 -1.69
N TRP A 32 2.99 5.34 -2.89
CA TRP A 32 3.05 4.28 -3.89
C TRP A 32 3.04 4.90 -5.28
N GLY A 33 3.83 4.33 -6.18
CA GLY A 33 4.03 4.82 -7.54
C GLY A 33 4.02 3.69 -8.56
N VAL A 34 3.54 4.00 -9.76
CA VAL A 34 3.70 3.16 -10.94
C VAL A 34 4.21 4.03 -12.06
N PHE A 35 5.35 3.65 -12.63
CA PHE A 35 6.02 4.39 -13.68
C PHE A 35 6.12 3.53 -14.95
N GLN A 36 5.63 4.05 -16.07
CA GLN A 36 5.87 3.44 -17.39
C GLN A 36 6.93 4.28 -18.10
N PRO A 37 8.18 3.79 -18.18
CA PRO A 37 9.19 4.48 -18.93
C PRO A 37 8.88 4.47 -20.43
N ARG A 38 9.25 5.58 -21.09
CA ARG A 38 9.00 5.80 -22.51
C ARG A 38 10.32 5.79 -23.26
N SER A 39 10.39 4.98 -24.32
CA SER A 39 11.55 5.02 -25.21
C SER A 39 11.72 6.39 -25.86
N ALA A 40 12.94 6.92 -25.76
CA ALA A 40 13.32 8.19 -26.37
C ALA A 40 13.55 8.10 -27.90
N THR A 41 13.76 6.89 -28.44
CA THR A 41 14.17 6.67 -29.84
C THR A 41 13.23 5.75 -30.62
N SER A 42 12.39 5.00 -29.92
CA SER A 42 11.43 4.06 -30.52
C SER A 42 10.03 4.65 -30.41
N SER A 43 9.51 5.22 -31.49
CA SER A 43 8.07 5.35 -31.66
C SER A 43 7.55 4.01 -32.16
N THR A 44 6.63 3.41 -31.42
CA THR A 44 6.09 2.10 -31.73
C THR A 44 5.24 2.21 -33.00
N ALA A 45 5.86 2.04 -34.17
CA ALA A 45 5.15 1.99 -35.45
C ALA A 45 4.22 0.76 -35.56
N GLY A 46 4.20 -0.09 -34.53
CA GLY A 46 3.24 -1.17 -34.27
C GLY A 46 2.87 -1.24 -32.78
N GLY A 47 2.21 -2.30 -32.32
CA GLY A 47 1.65 -2.41 -30.96
C GLY A 47 2.61 -2.82 -29.82
N HIS A 48 3.92 -2.92 -30.07
CA HIS A 48 4.89 -3.34 -29.05
C HIS A 48 5.53 -2.13 -28.37
N THR A 49 5.47 -2.05 -27.03
CA THR A 49 6.21 -1.06 -26.23
C THR A 49 7.67 -1.48 -26.03
N ALA A 50 8.57 -0.52 -25.94
CA ALA A 50 9.99 -0.78 -25.72
C ALA A 50 10.30 -1.24 -24.28
N GLU A 51 9.43 -0.87 -23.33
CA GLU A 51 9.69 -1.02 -21.89
C GLU A 51 8.45 -1.56 -21.16
N ARG A 52 8.60 -1.85 -19.86
CA ARG A 52 7.55 -2.38 -18.96
C ARG A 52 7.31 -1.40 -17.82
N ALA A 53 6.11 -1.45 -17.25
CA ALA A 53 5.81 -0.65 -16.07
C ALA A 53 6.61 -1.14 -14.86
N GLU A 54 7.17 -0.18 -14.14
CA GLU A 54 7.85 -0.36 -12.86
C GLU A 54 6.87 0.04 -11.75
N LEU A 55 6.74 -0.81 -10.74
CA LEU A 55 5.92 -0.55 -9.56
C LEU A 55 6.89 -0.27 -8.42
N ASP A 56 6.78 0.92 -7.83
CA ASP A 56 7.57 1.28 -6.67
C ASP A 56 7.09 0.52 -5.43
N ASP A 57 7.99 0.34 -4.46
CA ASP A 57 7.64 -0.18 -3.15
C ASP A 57 6.63 0.75 -2.45
N ILE A 58 5.72 0.15 -1.69
CA ILE A 58 4.79 0.89 -0.85
C ILE A 58 5.51 1.27 0.44
N SER A 59 5.66 2.58 0.66
CA SER A 59 6.31 3.11 1.85
C SER A 59 5.29 3.77 2.78
N PHE A 60 5.45 3.54 4.07
CA PHE A 60 4.65 4.09 5.15
C PHE A 60 5.51 4.25 6.40
N THR A 61 5.10 5.12 7.33
CA THR A 61 5.87 5.36 8.56
C THR A 61 5.23 4.63 9.74
N LYS A 62 5.92 3.60 10.27
CA LYS A 62 5.57 2.93 11.52
C LYS A 62 6.77 2.20 12.12
N LEU A 63 6.79 2.02 13.43
CA LEU A 63 7.76 1.16 14.12
C LEU A 63 7.44 -0.33 13.88
N VAL A 64 8.06 -0.94 12.87
CA VAL A 64 7.93 -2.39 12.57
C VAL A 64 9.32 -3.05 12.40
N ALA A 65 10.24 -2.78 13.32
CA ALA A 65 11.66 -3.12 13.17
C ALA A 65 11.97 -4.63 13.16
N GLN A 66 11.23 -5.44 13.93
CA GLN A 66 11.55 -6.87 14.08
C GLN A 66 11.29 -7.68 12.80
N THR A 67 10.14 -7.48 12.16
CA THR A 67 9.77 -8.27 10.96
C THR A 67 10.65 -7.90 9.77
N CYS A 68 11.01 -6.63 9.62
CA CYS A 68 11.98 -6.17 8.62
C CYS A 68 13.32 -6.91 8.76
N ALA A 69 13.85 -7.03 9.99
CA ALA A 69 15.13 -7.69 10.24
C ALA A 69 15.15 -9.20 9.92
N MET A 70 13.99 -9.86 9.88
CA MET A 70 13.89 -11.30 9.61
C MET A 70 13.86 -11.64 8.12
N GLY A 71 13.52 -10.69 7.24
CA GLY A 71 13.38 -10.93 5.80
C GLY A 71 12.33 -12.00 5.44
N LYS A 72 11.33 -12.20 6.30
CA LYS A 72 10.32 -13.25 6.11
C LYS A 72 9.28 -12.81 5.08
N ILE A 73 8.96 -13.70 4.15
CA ILE A 73 7.82 -13.54 3.23
C ILE A 73 6.51 -13.68 3.99
N ILE A 74 5.63 -12.70 3.79
CA ILE A 74 4.31 -12.62 4.38
C ILE A 74 3.27 -12.92 3.29
N PRO A 75 2.31 -13.83 3.52
CA PRO A 75 1.36 -14.22 2.48
C PRO A 75 0.55 -13.04 1.92
N LYS A 76 -0.01 -12.19 2.80
CA LYS A 76 -0.85 -11.06 2.41
C LYS A 76 -0.65 -9.84 3.30
N ALA A 77 -0.85 -8.68 2.69
CA ALA A 77 -1.06 -7.41 3.38
C ALA A 77 -2.14 -6.60 2.67
N LYS A 78 -2.89 -5.78 3.41
CA LYS A 78 -3.98 -4.98 2.88
C LYS A 78 -3.97 -3.57 3.46
N PHE A 79 -4.04 -2.58 2.58
CA PHE A 79 -4.34 -1.20 2.95
C PHE A 79 -5.80 -0.88 2.67
N GLU A 80 -6.45 -0.18 3.58
CA GLU A 80 -7.77 0.42 3.37
C GLU A 80 -7.73 1.91 3.66
N PHE A 81 -8.23 2.70 2.72
CA PHE A 81 -8.22 4.16 2.77
C PHE A 81 -9.65 4.68 2.89
N PHE A 82 -9.84 5.54 3.88
CA PHE A 82 -11.12 6.11 4.22
C PHE A 82 -11.09 7.63 4.17
N ARG A 83 -12.23 8.19 3.80
CA ARG A 83 -12.52 9.62 3.89
C ARG A 83 -13.93 9.81 4.44
N ALA A 84 -14.18 10.99 5.00
CA ALA A 84 -15.55 11.42 5.27
C ALA A 84 -16.27 11.72 3.95
N ASP A 85 -17.54 11.33 3.85
CA ASP A 85 -18.45 11.83 2.83
C ASP A 85 -19.07 13.18 3.24
N GLY A 86 -20.04 13.67 2.45
CA GLY A 86 -20.72 14.93 2.71
C GLY A 86 -21.58 14.93 3.99
N ASP A 87 -22.00 13.75 4.45
CA ASP A 87 -22.83 13.55 5.65
C ASP A 87 -21.98 13.21 6.89
N GLY A 88 -20.65 13.21 6.75
CA GLY A 88 -19.70 12.87 7.81
C GLY A 88 -19.52 11.38 8.07
N SER A 89 -20.13 10.52 7.25
CA SER A 89 -19.94 9.08 7.33
C SER A 89 -18.59 8.68 6.73
N ARG A 90 -17.90 7.74 7.40
CA ARG A 90 -16.62 7.22 6.92
C ARG A 90 -16.84 6.23 5.79
N VAL A 91 -16.31 6.53 4.61
CA VAL A 91 -16.45 5.72 3.39
C VAL A 91 -15.08 5.23 2.92
N LYS A 92 -14.97 3.91 2.66
CA LYS A 92 -13.80 3.34 2.01
C LYS A 92 -13.79 3.76 0.55
N TYR A 93 -12.76 4.49 0.13
CA TYR A 93 -12.68 4.97 -1.25
C TYR A 93 -11.60 4.25 -2.07
N PHE A 94 -10.67 3.56 -1.42
CA PHE A 94 -9.58 2.84 -2.07
C PHE A 94 -9.07 1.73 -1.17
N ASP A 95 -8.62 0.63 -1.75
CA ASP A 95 -7.86 -0.42 -1.08
C ASP A 95 -6.74 -0.96 -1.97
N ILE A 96 -5.68 -1.44 -1.32
CA ILE A 96 -4.57 -2.12 -1.98
C ILE A 96 -4.42 -3.48 -1.32
N GLU A 97 -4.50 -4.54 -2.12
CA GLU A 97 -4.22 -5.90 -1.67
C GLU A 97 -2.87 -6.36 -2.25
N LEU A 98 -1.98 -6.78 -1.37
CA LEU A 98 -0.65 -7.26 -1.69
C LEU A 98 -0.56 -8.74 -1.35
N GLU A 99 0.04 -9.52 -2.25
CA GLU A 99 0.35 -10.93 -2.02
C GLU A 99 1.86 -11.14 -2.09
N ASN A 100 2.35 -12.14 -1.35
CA ASN A 100 3.77 -12.52 -1.34
C ASN A 100 4.69 -11.32 -0.96
N VAL A 101 4.40 -10.73 0.19
CA VAL A 101 4.96 -9.44 0.64
C VAL A 101 6.28 -9.64 1.37
N LEU A 102 7.25 -8.77 1.10
CA LEU A 102 8.48 -8.62 1.86
C LEU A 102 8.52 -7.21 2.47
N ILE A 103 8.87 -7.11 3.75
CA ILE A 103 9.07 -5.81 4.40
C ILE A 103 10.53 -5.39 4.22
N GLY A 104 10.77 -4.49 3.27
CA GLY A 104 12.07 -3.86 3.01
C GLY A 104 12.38 -2.70 3.95
N MET A 105 13.62 -2.18 3.86
CA MET A 105 14.08 -0.96 4.56
C MET A 105 14.12 0.22 3.59
#